data_AF-A0A0C2FRV6-F1
#
_entry.id   AF-A0A0C2FRV6-F1
#
_cell.length_a   1.000
_cell.length_b   1.000
_cell.length_c   1.000
_cell.angle_alpha   90.00
_cell.angle_beta   90.00
_cell.angle_gamma   90.00
#
_symmetry.space_group_name_H-M   'P 1'
#
loop_
_entity.id
_entity.type
_entity.pdbx_description
1 polymer ?
#
loop_
_entity_poly.entity_id
_entity_poly.type
_entity_poly.pdbx_seq_one_letter_code
_entity_poly.pdbx_strand_id
1 'polypeptide(L)'
;MLWYWNVYGAGPTNESPANFNDFRSFGGWAAPSVKQFGQVESVCGVTVNRDIYTVSGAAKFAGMPKYEKSEQIVVGSLGLGTVAPGKAEIKQ
;
A
#
# COMPACT_ATOMS: atom_id res chain seq x y z
N MET A 1 -9.50 15.18 1.73
CA MET A 1 -8.96 13.87 1.31
C MET A 1 -10.13 13.03 0.87
N LEU A 2 -10.11 12.54 -0.38
CA LEU A 2 -11.23 11.77 -0.95
C LEU A 2 -10.80 10.33 -1.16
N TRP A 3 -11.56 9.39 -0.57
CA TRP A 3 -11.49 7.96 -0.86
C TRP A 3 -12.48 7.66 -1.96
N TYR A 4 -11.99 7.18 -3.10
CA TYR A 4 -12.80 6.78 -4.25
C TYR A 4 -12.89 5.26 -4.34
N TRP A 5 -14.08 4.75 -4.67
CA TRP A 5 -14.33 3.32 -4.80
C TRP A 5 -14.82 3.01 -6.21
N ASN A 6 -14.09 2.16 -6.92
CA ASN A 6 -14.54 1.62 -8.21
C ASN A 6 -13.87 0.27 -8.50
N VAL A 7 -14.68 -0.77 -8.59
CA VAL A 7 -14.28 -2.15 -8.91
C VAL A 7 -15.32 -2.80 -9.81
N TYR A 8 -14.91 -3.83 -10.54
CA TYR A 8 -15.83 -4.57 -11.42
C TYR A 8 -16.59 -5.67 -10.68
N GLY A 9 -16.16 -6.06 -9.47
CA GLY A 9 -16.77 -7.13 -8.69
C GLY A 9 -15.89 -7.57 -7.52
N ALA A 10 -16.13 -8.78 -7.02
CA ALA A 10 -15.38 -9.37 -5.92
C ALA A 10 -14.27 -10.31 -6.41
N GLY A 11 -13.15 -10.34 -5.69
CA GLY A 11 -12.00 -11.19 -5.98
C GLY A 11 -11.04 -10.64 -7.04
N PRO A 12 -9.84 -11.24 -7.16
CA PRO A 12 -8.73 -10.66 -7.94
C PRO A 12 -9.00 -10.51 -9.44
N THR A 13 -9.91 -11.32 -10.00
CA THR A 13 -10.27 -11.24 -11.43
C THR A 13 -11.19 -10.07 -11.76
N ASN A 14 -11.71 -9.38 -10.74
CA ASN A 14 -12.69 -8.30 -10.88
C ASN A 14 -12.15 -6.95 -10.36
N GLU A 15 -10.83 -6.83 -10.26
CA GLU A 15 -10.14 -5.58 -9.97
C GLU A 15 -10.32 -4.57 -11.11
N SER A 16 -10.49 -3.30 -10.76
CA SER A 16 -10.30 -2.21 -11.71
C SER A 16 -8.82 -1.84 -11.80
N PRO A 17 -8.38 -1.11 -12.85
CA PRO A 17 -7.00 -0.66 -12.93
C PRO A 17 -6.57 0.13 -11.69
N ALA A 18 -5.39 -0.20 -11.16
CA ALA A 18 -4.74 0.46 -10.03
C ALA A 18 -4.18 1.85 -10.39
N ASN A 19 -5.05 2.74 -10.88
CA ASN A 19 -4.79 4.14 -11.20
C ASN A 19 -6.08 4.98 -11.04
N PHE A 20 -5.99 6.29 -11.21
CA PHE A 20 -7.11 7.22 -11.02
C PHE A 20 -7.81 7.63 -12.33
N ASN A 21 -7.52 6.98 -13.46
CA ASN A 21 -7.99 7.43 -14.78
C ASN A 21 -9.50 7.30 -14.98
N ASP A 22 -10.16 6.49 -14.17
CA ASP A 22 -11.61 6.27 -14.16
C ASP A 22 -12.36 7.20 -13.20
N PHE A 23 -11.65 8.03 -12.44
CA PHE A 23 -12.26 9.01 -11.56
C PHE A 23 -13.01 10.07 -12.37
N ARG A 24 -14.25 10.36 -11.97
CA ARG A 24 -15.05 11.46 -12.50
C ARG A 24 -15.15 12.53 -11.45
N SER A 25 -14.85 13.78 -11.79
CA SER A 25 -14.94 14.90 -10.85
C SER A 25 -16.39 15.14 -10.43
N PHE A 26 -16.59 15.42 -9.15
CA PHE A 26 -17.90 15.75 -8.58
C PHE A 26 -17.73 16.60 -7.32
N GLY A 27 -18.74 17.42 -7.00
CA GLY A 27 -18.81 18.12 -5.72
C GLY A 27 -17.56 18.94 -5.35
N GLY A 28 -16.88 19.53 -6.33
CA GLY A 28 -15.64 20.30 -6.13
C GLY A 28 -14.35 19.46 -6.02
N TRP A 29 -14.44 18.12 -6.05
CA TRP A 29 -13.27 17.24 -6.07
C TRP A 29 -12.80 17.01 -7.50
N ALA A 30 -11.63 17.56 -7.82
CA ALA A 30 -10.97 17.34 -9.10
C ALA A 30 -10.12 16.06 -9.15
N ALA A 31 -9.67 15.55 -8.00
CA ALA A 31 -8.87 14.34 -7.89
C ALA A 31 -9.10 13.62 -6.55
N PRO A 32 -9.03 12.27 -6.52
CA PRO A 32 -9.04 11.50 -5.29
C PRO A 32 -7.66 11.42 -4.66
N SER A 33 -7.60 11.10 -3.37
CA SER A 33 -6.34 10.85 -2.65
C SER A 33 -6.03 9.35 -2.54
N VAL A 34 -7.09 8.54 -2.45
CA VAL A 34 -7.05 7.07 -2.34
C VAL A 34 -8.08 6.49 -3.30
N LYS A 35 -7.76 5.35 -3.90
CA LYS A 35 -8.71 4.52 -4.65
C LYS A 35 -8.63 3.08 -4.17
N GLN A 36 -9.76 2.51 -3.78
CA GLN A 36 -9.90 1.07 -3.61
C GLN A 36 -10.23 0.48 -4.99
N PHE A 37 -9.37 -0.41 -5.50
CA PHE A 37 -9.44 -0.98 -6.84
C PHE A 37 -9.67 -2.50 -6.84
N GLY A 38 -9.66 -3.13 -5.66
CA GLY A 38 -10.01 -4.52 -5.45
C GLY A 38 -10.76 -4.72 -4.13
N GLN A 39 -11.65 -5.71 -4.06
CA GLN A 39 -12.34 -6.13 -2.83
C GLN A 39 -12.42 -7.63 -2.70
N VAL A 40 -12.56 -8.08 -1.45
CA VAL A 40 -12.80 -9.49 -1.10
C VAL A 40 -11.70 -10.38 -1.70
N GLU A 41 -10.45 -9.96 -1.53
CA GLU A 41 -9.30 -10.69 -2.02
C GLU A 41 -8.65 -11.50 -0.92
N SER A 42 -8.35 -12.76 -1.20
CA SER A 42 -7.64 -13.63 -0.26
C SER A 42 -6.14 -13.51 -0.47
N VAL A 43 -5.47 -12.79 0.42
CA VAL A 43 -4.01 -12.66 0.44
C VAL A 43 -3.49 -13.35 1.70
N CYS A 44 -2.67 -14.39 1.53
CA CYS A 44 -2.09 -15.16 2.64
C CYS A 44 -3.14 -15.68 3.66
N GLY A 45 -4.33 -16.04 3.20
CA GLY A 45 -5.43 -16.53 4.06
C GLY A 45 -6.25 -15.44 4.74
N VAL A 46 -5.96 -14.16 4.48
CA VAL A 46 -6.73 -13.02 5.00
C VAL A 46 -7.53 -12.38 3.87
N THR A 47 -8.80 -12.07 4.13
CA THR A 47 -9.62 -11.30 3.21
C THR A 47 -9.33 -9.81 3.35
N VAL A 48 -8.90 -9.17 2.27
CA VAL A 48 -8.51 -7.76 2.22
C VAL A 48 -9.17 -7.04 1.04
N ASN A 49 -9.17 -5.72 1.10
CA ASN A 49 -9.36 -4.86 -0.05
C ASN A 49 -8.00 -4.31 -0.49
N ARG A 50 -7.88 -3.93 -1.77
CA ARG A 50 -6.65 -3.36 -2.33
C ARG A 50 -6.84 -1.91 -2.70
N ASP A 51 -5.90 -1.08 -2.26
CA ASP A 51 -5.93 0.37 -2.39
C ASP A 51 -4.65 0.90 -3.06
N ILE A 52 -4.80 1.99 -3.80
CA ILE A 52 -3.70 2.87 -4.20
C ILE A 52 -3.92 4.26 -3.60
N TYR A 53 -2.82 4.97 -3.32
CA TYR A 53 -2.87 6.32 -2.79
C TYR A 53 -1.78 7.19 -3.41
N THR A 54 -2.05 8.48 -3.58
CA THR A 54 -1.06 9.43 -4.08
C THR A 54 -0.02 9.75 -3.00
N VAL A 55 1.25 9.46 -3.29
CA VAL A 55 2.38 9.72 -2.39
C VAL A 55 2.97 11.10 -2.65
N SER A 56 2.16 12.15 -2.67
CA SER A 56 2.66 13.54 -2.63
C SER A 56 2.77 14.07 -1.18
N GLY A 57 2.22 13.33 -0.21
CA GLY A 57 2.42 13.53 1.23
C GLY A 57 2.44 12.23 2.05
N ALA A 58 2.18 11.07 1.45
CA ALA A 58 2.08 9.80 2.18
C ALA A 58 3.43 9.25 2.68
N ALA A 59 4.57 9.80 2.26
CA ALA A 59 5.85 9.57 2.94
C ALA A 59 5.85 10.06 4.41
N LYS A 60 4.87 10.89 4.81
CA LYS A 60 4.68 11.31 6.21
C LYS A 60 3.65 10.47 6.99
N PHE A 61 2.79 9.71 6.31
CA PHE A 61 1.73 8.90 6.96
C PHE A 61 2.05 7.40 6.93
N ALA A 62 2.71 6.93 5.87
CA ALA A 62 3.41 5.67 5.89
C ALA A 62 4.83 5.97 6.35
N GLY A 63 5.19 5.58 7.57
CA GLY A 63 6.58 5.38 7.97
C GLY A 63 7.23 4.22 7.19
N MET A 64 6.95 4.14 5.88
CA MET A 64 7.51 3.18 4.95
C MET A 64 8.71 3.87 4.31
N PRO A 65 9.95 3.51 4.69
CA PRO A 65 11.11 3.97 3.96
C PRO A 65 10.94 3.59 2.49
N LYS A 66 11.19 4.55 1.58
CA LYS A 66 11.35 4.27 0.16
C LYS A 66 12.37 3.14 0.02
N TYR A 67 11.92 1.96 -0.36
CA TYR A 67 12.79 0.83 -0.70
C TYR A 67 13.44 1.11 -2.07
N GLU A 68 14.41 2.01 -2.07
CA GLU A 68 15.47 2.05 -3.09
C GLU A 68 16.40 0.87 -2.81
N LYS A 69 16.14 -0.24 -3.48
CA LYS A 69 17.00 -1.40 -3.74
C LYS A 69 18.44 -1.32 -3.20
N SER A 70 18.73 -2.01 -2.09
CA SER A 70 19.83 -3.00 -1.99
C SER A 70 19.84 -3.69 -0.61
N GLU A 71 19.55 -5.00 -0.64
CA GLU A 71 20.13 -6.05 0.22
C GLU A 71 20.17 -5.87 1.74
N GLN A 72 19.04 -5.59 2.40
CA GLN A 72 18.95 -5.87 3.83
C GLN A 72 17.61 -6.51 4.21
N ILE A 73 17.66 -7.81 4.51
CA ILE A 73 16.57 -8.51 5.19
C ILE A 73 16.65 -8.12 6.66
N VAL A 74 15.70 -7.28 7.11
CA VAL A 74 15.54 -6.95 8.53
C VAL A 74 14.49 -7.88 9.11
N VAL A 75 14.90 -8.77 10.02
CA VAL A 75 13.96 -9.63 10.76
C VAL A 75 13.64 -8.96 12.09
N GLY A 76 12.41 -8.47 12.20
CA GLY A 76 11.78 -7.98 13.43
C GLY A 76 11.77 -6.45 13.60
N SER A 77 10.59 -5.88 13.84
CA SER A 77 10.43 -4.78 14.83
C SER A 77 8.95 -4.46 15.11
N LEU A 78 8.60 -4.53 16.40
CA LEU A 78 7.54 -3.74 17.02
C LEU A 78 8.08 -3.30 18.39
N GLY A 79 8.44 -2.02 18.53
CA GLY A 79 8.87 -1.43 19.80
C GLY A 79 9.90 -0.31 19.64
N LEU A 80 9.62 0.85 20.24
CA LEU A 80 10.52 2.00 20.35
C LEU A 80 11.87 1.58 20.96
N GLY A 81 12.89 1.42 20.14
CA GLY A 81 14.27 1.22 20.58
C GLY A 81 15.21 1.36 19.40
N THR A 82 16.28 2.13 19.55
CA THR A 82 17.31 2.33 18.52
C THR A 82 17.98 1.00 18.18
N VAL A 83 17.81 0.54 16.95
CA VAL A 83 18.42 -0.69 16.43
C VAL A 83 19.87 -0.43 16.09
N ALA A 84 20.79 -1.15 16.74
CA ALA A 84 22.19 -1.22 16.32
C ALA A 84 22.31 -2.20 15.14
N PRO A 85 23.05 -1.86 14.07
CA PRO A 85 23.23 -2.74 12.92
C PRO A 85 24.12 -3.91 13.31
N GLY A 86 23.54 -5.11 13.42
CA GLY A 86 24.26 -6.37 13.55
C GLY A 86 24.48 -7.01 12.18
N LYS A 87 25.70 -7.50 11.90
CA LYS A 87 26.03 -8.26 10.69
C LYS A 87 25.52 -9.69 10.85
N ALA A 88 24.72 -10.17 9.91
CA ALA A 88 24.28 -11.57 9.91
C ALA A 88 25.45 -12.47 9.48
N GLU A 89 25.75 -13.49 10.29
CA GLU A 89 26.67 -14.58 9.93
C GLU A 89 25.90 -15.90 9.89
N ILE A 90 26.12 -16.68 8.83
CA ILE A 90 25.63 -18.06 8.73
C ILE A 90 26.81 -18.96 9.11
N LYS A 91 26.65 -19.72 10.21
CA LYS A 91 27.60 -20.76 10.59
C LYS A 91 27.26 -22.03 9.80
N GLN A 92 28.22 -22.53 9.03
CA GLN A 92 28.16 -23.88 8.45
C GLN A 92 28.67 -24.91 9.45
#